data_AF-A0A955EG93-F1
#
_entry.id   AF-A0A955EG93-F1
#
_cell.length_a   1.000
_cell.length_b   1.000
_cell.length_c   1.000
_cell.angle_alpha   90.00
_cell.angle_beta   90.00
_cell.angle_gamma   90.00
#
_symmetry.space_group_name_H-M   'P 1'
#
loop_
_entity.id
_entity.type
_entity.pdbx_description
1 polymer ?
#
loop_
_entity_poly.entity_id
_entity_poly.type
_entity_poly.pdbx_seq_one_letter_code
_entity_poly.pdbx_strand_id
1 'polypeptide(L)'
;MRRPGAAITRPQPRSAAGALLLAACVAGGCASERARPLPAFQSYDFASARDLVRAGARRRPPDENVLLQNAHLGMAAVADGDVIEAIDALEQAYRIQESGEVNDPGRVFAATVIWEGVKVWKGEPFEQALLDHALAVTYALDGDWENVRVAARAANRRLMDYARARDEDASYGSESFPVETDDSAAWLLEAIADRVLNEESNALRSVLSLRPDLEPLAYQLEAGTFDTILIVDWGVGPEKVPTGSDGESTAWMARDSGVPPLTVGAASFDLQAPPVIDTRSLAAEHRWLTAQETRQVKSALGTGLVFGGATVAAVSDHEETQWLGLGLMLAGMLTKSTAAADVRFNELLPAATYISLLDLGVPGPVTVRLGGTSFVVPDVFPGGSSDPAVIYLRLFGAGQSPGYFAATEPLYTNDHTGTRPGQYPYILGGTCVATPSQSVLEMYQAGGYLLDLSLEELRELYSAEGITLGSGPSVPSDRVHEVYRHVLEGGRALYTPAPYTVGYKRVMCTPHAPWKPRSERVRALAESIRRAHAGSGLQGDEP
;
A
#
# COMPACT_ATOMS: atom_id res chain seq x y z
N MET A 1 -85.94 -48.59 -15.84
CA MET A 1 -84.58 -49.18 -15.89
C MET A 1 -83.57 -48.07 -16.09
N ARG A 2 -82.70 -47.85 -15.08
CA ARG A 2 -81.58 -46.90 -15.12
C ARG A 2 -80.42 -47.50 -15.93
N ARG A 3 -79.80 -46.72 -16.82
CA ARG A 3 -78.40 -46.87 -17.26
C ARG A 3 -77.75 -45.48 -17.34
N PRO A 4 -76.51 -45.31 -16.85
CA PRO A 4 -75.79 -44.03 -16.83
C PRO A 4 -74.98 -43.82 -18.12
N GLY A 5 -74.86 -42.58 -18.58
CA GLY A 5 -74.02 -42.16 -19.70
C GLY A 5 -73.05 -41.07 -19.24
N ALA A 6 -71.77 -41.31 -19.49
CA ALA A 6 -70.61 -40.69 -18.86
C ALA A 6 -70.39 -39.19 -19.17
N ALA A 7 -69.90 -38.47 -18.17
CA ALA A 7 -69.40 -37.10 -18.29
C ALA A 7 -68.01 -37.08 -18.94
N ILE A 8 -67.86 -36.29 -20.01
CA ILE A 8 -66.59 -36.02 -20.67
C ILE A 8 -65.88 -34.89 -19.90
N THR A 9 -64.88 -35.23 -19.09
CA THR A 9 -64.00 -34.26 -18.45
C THR A 9 -62.92 -33.80 -19.44
N ARG A 10 -62.95 -32.52 -19.82
CA ARG A 10 -61.86 -31.87 -20.58
C ARG A 10 -60.62 -31.70 -19.67
N PRO A 11 -59.40 -31.99 -20.14
CA PRO A 11 -58.20 -31.71 -19.39
C PRO A 11 -57.97 -30.19 -19.31
N GLN A 12 -57.81 -29.68 -18.09
CA GLN A 12 -57.37 -28.30 -17.86
C GLN A 12 -55.88 -28.17 -18.20
N PRO A 13 -55.43 -27.12 -18.92
CA PRO A 13 -54.02 -26.82 -19.05
C PRO A 13 -53.48 -26.39 -17.68
N ARG A 14 -52.59 -27.21 -17.10
CA ARG A 14 -51.85 -26.84 -15.89
C ARG A 14 -50.87 -25.74 -16.24
N SER A 15 -51.10 -24.55 -15.69
CA SER A 15 -50.27 -23.36 -15.82
C SER A 15 -48.86 -23.60 -15.27
N ALA A 16 -47.91 -23.98 -16.13
CA ALA A 16 -46.49 -24.09 -15.81
C ALA A 16 -45.74 -22.74 -15.85
N ALA A 17 -46.43 -21.63 -15.55
CA ALA A 17 -45.88 -20.27 -15.66
C ALA A 17 -45.43 -19.66 -14.30
N GLY A 18 -45.56 -20.40 -13.19
CA GLY A 18 -45.38 -19.84 -11.83
C GLY A 18 -43.97 -19.95 -11.23
N ALA A 19 -43.05 -20.73 -11.81
CA ALA A 19 -41.79 -21.10 -11.15
C ALA A 19 -40.53 -20.33 -11.61
N LEU A 20 -40.58 -19.57 -12.72
CA LEU A 20 -39.40 -18.90 -13.26
C LEU A 20 -39.11 -17.49 -12.70
N LEU A 21 -40.03 -16.89 -11.92
CA LEU A 21 -39.86 -15.51 -11.42
C LEU A 21 -39.19 -15.39 -10.03
N LEU A 22 -38.97 -16.50 -9.30
CA LEU A 22 -38.32 -16.45 -7.98
C LEU A 22 -36.78 -16.49 -8.02
N ALA A 23 -36.17 -16.87 -9.14
CA ALA A 23 -34.70 -16.96 -9.26
C ALA A 23 -34.02 -15.61 -9.57
N ALA A 24 -34.76 -14.60 -10.03
CA ALA A 24 -34.20 -13.31 -10.42
C ALA A 24 -34.00 -12.33 -9.24
N CYS A 25 -34.63 -12.56 -8.08
CA CYS A 25 -34.57 -11.63 -6.94
C CYS A 25 -33.45 -11.93 -5.93
N VAL A 26 -32.72 -13.04 -6.05
CA VAL A 26 -31.66 -13.44 -5.08
C VAL A 26 -30.27 -12.95 -5.49
N ALA A 27 -30.06 -12.52 -6.74
CA ALA A 27 -28.74 -12.09 -7.23
C ALA A 27 -28.44 -10.59 -7.04
N GLY A 28 -29.42 -9.78 -6.63
CA GLY A 28 -29.25 -8.34 -6.36
C GLY A 28 -28.74 -8.04 -4.96
N GLY A 29 -27.87 -8.88 -4.41
CA GLY A 29 -27.20 -8.59 -3.15
C GLY A 29 -26.43 -7.29 -3.31
N CYS A 30 -26.83 -6.25 -2.56
CA CYS A 30 -26.09 -5.00 -2.42
C CYS A 30 -24.70 -5.31 -1.90
N ALA A 31 -23.77 -5.66 -2.80
CA ALA A 31 -22.36 -5.65 -2.51
C ALA A 31 -22.04 -4.19 -2.21
N SER A 32 -21.98 -3.84 -0.92
CA SER A 32 -21.51 -2.53 -0.50
C SER A 32 -20.13 -2.35 -1.12
N GLU A 33 -20.05 -1.46 -2.11
CA GLU A 33 -18.80 -1.13 -2.79
C GLU A 33 -17.82 -0.72 -1.68
N ARG A 34 -16.81 -1.56 -1.44
CA ARG A 34 -15.83 -1.26 -0.41
C ARG A 34 -15.09 -0.01 -0.86
N ALA A 35 -15.01 0.96 0.04
CA ALA A 35 -14.26 2.18 -0.21
C ALA A 35 -12.82 1.81 -0.63
N ARG A 36 -12.40 2.34 -1.78
CA ARG A 36 -11.07 2.10 -2.33
C ARG A 36 -10.09 3.15 -1.78
N PRO A 37 -8.89 2.76 -1.30
CA PRO A 37 -7.89 3.72 -0.82
C PRO A 37 -7.28 4.58 -1.94
N LEU A 38 -7.29 4.12 -3.19
CA LEU A 38 -6.56 4.77 -4.28
C LEU A 38 -6.88 6.26 -4.49
N PRO A 39 -8.15 6.73 -4.51
CA PRO A 39 -8.44 8.15 -4.69
C PRO A 39 -7.83 9.04 -3.60
N ALA A 40 -7.91 8.61 -2.33
CA ALA A 40 -7.29 9.34 -1.22
C ALA A 40 -5.76 9.32 -1.36
N PHE A 41 -5.20 8.15 -1.68
CA PHE A 41 -3.76 7.96 -1.87
C PHE A 41 -3.19 8.85 -2.99
N GLN A 42 -3.84 8.91 -4.16
CA GLN A 42 -3.42 9.78 -5.28
C GLN A 42 -3.55 11.28 -4.99
N SER A 43 -4.46 11.67 -4.09
CA SER A 43 -4.60 13.06 -3.63
C SER A 43 -3.60 13.46 -2.54
N TYR A 44 -2.65 12.57 -2.22
CA TYR A 44 -1.70 12.71 -1.12
C TYR A 44 -2.35 12.75 0.28
N ASP A 45 -3.61 12.32 0.42
CA ASP A 45 -4.27 12.12 1.71
C ASP A 45 -4.06 10.67 2.18
N PHE A 46 -2.80 10.36 2.49
CA PHE A 46 -2.39 9.02 2.91
C PHE A 46 -3.04 8.62 4.24
N ALA A 47 -3.27 9.57 5.15
CA ALA A 47 -4.00 9.34 6.38
C ALA A 47 -5.43 8.81 6.12
N SER A 48 -6.18 9.44 5.20
CA SER A 48 -7.50 8.91 4.80
C SER A 48 -7.39 7.55 4.10
N ALA A 49 -6.38 7.34 3.25
CA ALA A 49 -6.19 6.03 2.60
C ALA A 49 -5.97 4.92 3.64
N ARG A 50 -5.15 5.17 4.68
CA ARG A 50 -4.93 4.25 5.81
C ARG A 50 -6.24 3.96 6.55
N ASP A 51 -7.02 5.00 6.86
CA ASP A 51 -8.29 4.87 7.60
C ASP A 51 -9.29 3.96 6.90
N LEU A 52 -9.36 4.01 5.57
CA LEU A 52 -10.26 3.20 4.76
C LEU A 52 -9.96 1.69 4.85
N VAL A 53 -8.69 1.31 5.02
CA VAL A 53 -8.24 -0.10 4.96
C VAL A 53 -7.89 -0.69 6.32
N ARG A 54 -7.62 0.15 7.33
CA ARG A 54 -7.17 -0.27 8.67
C ARG A 54 -8.09 -1.30 9.34
N ALA A 55 -9.41 -1.12 9.23
CA ALA A 55 -10.38 -2.05 9.79
C ALA A 55 -10.34 -3.44 9.10
N GLY A 56 -10.02 -3.48 7.81
CA GLY A 56 -9.85 -4.70 7.04
C GLY A 56 -8.53 -5.41 7.35
N ALA A 57 -7.44 -4.66 7.50
CA ALA A 57 -6.09 -5.17 7.76
C ALA A 57 -6.01 -5.97 9.07
N ARG A 58 -6.80 -5.59 10.07
CA ARG A 58 -6.80 -6.24 11.41
C ARG A 58 -7.64 -7.49 11.52
N ARG A 59 -8.37 -7.84 10.45
CA ARG A 59 -9.09 -9.11 10.43
C ARG A 59 -8.08 -10.25 10.43
N ARG A 60 -8.51 -11.42 10.88
CA ARG A 60 -7.67 -12.63 10.84
C ARG A 60 -8.08 -13.48 9.65
N PRO A 61 -7.17 -14.34 9.16
CA PRO A 61 -7.59 -15.49 8.39
C PRO A 61 -8.76 -16.19 9.12
N PRO A 62 -9.83 -16.55 8.40
CA PRO A 62 -9.82 -16.85 6.97
C PRO A 62 -10.35 -15.73 6.05
N ASP A 63 -10.34 -14.45 6.46
CA ASP A 63 -10.77 -13.33 5.60
C ASP A 63 -9.97 -13.30 4.28
N GLU A 64 -10.69 -13.35 3.17
CA GLU A 64 -10.13 -13.50 1.83
C GLU A 64 -9.28 -12.29 1.37
N ASN A 65 -9.40 -11.13 2.02
CA ASN A 65 -8.70 -9.89 1.64
C ASN A 65 -7.72 -9.41 2.71
N VAL A 66 -7.49 -10.16 3.79
CA VAL A 66 -6.63 -9.71 4.89
C VAL A 66 -5.22 -9.32 4.42
N LEU A 67 -4.62 -10.09 3.51
CA LEU A 67 -3.31 -9.75 2.94
C LEU A 67 -3.39 -8.45 2.11
N LEU A 68 -4.39 -8.32 1.24
CA LEU A 68 -4.58 -7.11 0.42
C LEU A 68 -4.79 -5.85 1.27
N GLN A 69 -5.54 -5.97 2.37
CA GLN A 69 -5.79 -4.86 3.27
C GLN A 69 -4.53 -4.46 4.05
N ASN A 70 -3.72 -5.43 4.49
CA ASN A 70 -2.42 -5.17 5.10
C ASN A 70 -1.44 -4.55 4.10
N ALA A 71 -1.41 -5.05 2.85
CA ALA A 71 -0.65 -4.46 1.75
C ALA A 71 -1.03 -2.99 1.51
N HIS A 72 -2.33 -2.70 1.41
CA HIS A 72 -2.80 -1.32 1.25
C HIS A 72 -2.44 -0.44 2.45
N LEU A 73 -2.61 -0.95 3.68
CA LEU A 73 -2.28 -0.22 4.89
C LEU A 73 -0.79 0.11 4.95
N GLY A 74 0.07 -0.88 4.68
CA GLY A 74 1.51 -0.75 4.68
C GLY A 74 2.01 0.26 3.65
N MET A 75 1.56 0.15 2.40
CA MET A 75 1.91 1.10 1.33
C MET A 75 1.42 2.53 1.64
N ALA A 76 0.23 2.66 2.24
CA ALA A 76 -0.28 3.97 2.66
C ALA A 76 0.51 4.55 3.83
N ALA A 77 0.90 3.73 4.81
CA ALA A 77 1.66 4.13 5.98
C ALA A 77 3.11 4.54 5.63
N VAL A 78 3.80 3.81 4.74
CA VAL A 78 5.16 4.18 4.32
C VAL A 78 5.19 5.53 3.58
N ALA A 79 4.18 5.79 2.72
CA ALA A 79 4.02 7.08 2.04
C ALA A 79 3.68 8.23 2.99
N ASP A 80 2.93 7.93 4.06
CA ASP A 80 2.60 8.90 5.12
C ASP A 80 3.75 9.11 6.12
N GLY A 81 4.80 8.30 6.05
CA GLY A 81 5.91 8.32 7.00
C GLY A 81 5.57 7.74 8.39
N ASP A 82 4.49 6.97 8.52
CA ASP A 82 4.22 6.21 9.76
C ASP A 82 4.92 4.85 9.68
N VAL A 83 6.24 4.87 9.90
CA VAL A 83 7.14 3.71 9.77
C VAL A 83 6.65 2.54 10.63
N ILE A 84 6.16 2.82 11.83
CA ILE A 84 5.74 1.78 12.76
C ILE A 84 4.48 1.05 12.25
N GLU A 85 3.45 1.77 11.78
CA GLU A 85 2.27 1.11 11.18
C GLU A 85 2.62 0.42 9.86
N ALA A 86 3.56 0.97 9.09
CA ALA A 86 4.03 0.34 7.86
C ALA A 86 4.71 -1.01 8.12
N ILE A 87 5.63 -1.11 9.09
CA ILE A 87 6.29 -2.36 9.47
C ILE A 87 5.25 -3.39 9.92
N ASP A 88 4.37 -3.04 10.87
CA ASP A 88 3.36 -3.99 11.40
C ASP A 88 2.45 -4.55 10.29
N ALA A 89 1.96 -3.69 9.41
CA ALA A 89 1.09 -4.09 8.31
C ALA A 89 1.83 -4.94 7.26
N LEU A 90 3.04 -4.53 6.85
CA LEU A 90 3.81 -5.24 5.83
C LEU A 90 4.36 -6.58 6.35
N GLU A 91 4.82 -6.65 7.60
CA GLU A 91 5.19 -7.92 8.24
C GLU A 91 3.98 -8.86 8.36
N GLN A 92 2.79 -8.32 8.66
CA GLN A 92 1.58 -9.13 8.68
C GLN A 92 1.26 -9.68 7.28
N ALA A 93 1.43 -8.88 6.22
CA ALA A 93 1.30 -9.34 4.84
C ALA A 93 2.33 -10.43 4.51
N TYR A 94 3.61 -10.22 4.86
CA TYR A 94 4.69 -11.19 4.71
C TYR A 94 4.38 -12.54 5.39
N ARG A 95 3.94 -12.51 6.66
CA ARG A 95 3.53 -13.73 7.39
C ARG A 95 2.38 -14.48 6.70
N ILE A 96 1.43 -13.75 6.10
CA ILE A 96 0.32 -14.38 5.37
C ILE A 96 0.79 -14.98 4.03
N GLN A 97 1.76 -14.35 3.36
CA GLN A 97 2.39 -14.90 2.15
C GLN A 97 3.10 -16.22 2.47
N GLU A 98 3.94 -16.23 3.51
CA GLU A 98 4.76 -17.37 3.94
C GLU A 98 3.95 -18.50 4.58
N SER A 99 2.76 -18.23 5.12
CA SER A 99 1.93 -19.30 5.66
C SER A 99 1.36 -20.17 4.53
N GLY A 100 1.82 -21.42 4.51
CA GLY A 100 1.30 -22.46 3.61
C GLY A 100 -0.14 -22.89 3.94
N GLU A 101 -0.63 -22.58 5.14
CA GLU A 101 -1.90 -23.10 5.67
C GLU A 101 -3.12 -22.19 5.45
N VAL A 102 -2.95 -20.97 4.92
CA VAL A 102 -4.07 -19.99 4.83
C VAL A 102 -5.15 -20.43 3.84
N ASN A 103 -4.77 -21.27 2.86
CA ASN A 103 -5.68 -21.92 1.92
C ASN A 103 -5.61 -23.43 2.15
N ASP A 104 -6.40 -23.93 3.11
CA ASP A 104 -6.51 -25.37 3.38
C ASP A 104 -6.97 -26.15 2.12
N PRO A 105 -6.77 -27.48 2.08
CA PRO A 105 -7.15 -28.31 0.93
C PRO A 105 -8.63 -28.18 0.54
N GLY A 106 -9.52 -27.93 1.52
CA GLY A 106 -10.95 -27.72 1.30
C GLY A 106 -11.23 -26.40 0.58
N ARG A 107 -10.51 -25.33 0.89
CA ARG A 107 -10.56 -24.04 0.19
C ARG A 107 -9.94 -24.11 -1.20
N VAL A 108 -8.84 -24.85 -1.37
CA VAL A 108 -8.26 -25.10 -2.68
C VAL A 108 -9.26 -25.86 -3.57
N PHE A 109 -9.92 -26.87 -3.03
CA PHE A 109 -10.98 -27.60 -3.71
C PHE A 109 -12.19 -26.70 -4.01
N ALA A 110 -12.69 -25.95 -3.03
CA ALA A 110 -13.81 -25.03 -3.21
C ALA A 110 -13.49 -23.92 -4.23
N ALA A 111 -12.27 -23.41 -4.28
CA ALA A 111 -11.86 -22.44 -5.30
C ALA A 111 -11.69 -23.07 -6.69
N THR A 112 -11.35 -24.36 -6.74
CA THR A 112 -11.29 -25.12 -7.99
C THR A 112 -12.69 -25.45 -8.51
N VAL A 113 -13.69 -25.63 -7.65
CA VAL A 113 -15.04 -26.09 -8.03
C VAL A 113 -16.07 -24.95 -8.07
N ILE A 114 -16.00 -24.00 -7.14
CA ILE A 114 -17.04 -23.01 -6.84
C ILE A 114 -16.62 -21.60 -7.25
N TRP A 115 -15.54 -21.02 -6.71
CA TRP A 115 -15.14 -19.66 -7.08
C TRP A 115 -13.76 -19.33 -6.51
N GLU A 116 -12.88 -18.77 -7.32
CA GLU A 116 -11.49 -18.53 -6.91
C GLU A 116 -11.35 -17.52 -5.78
N GLY A 117 -12.24 -16.52 -5.70
CA GLY A 117 -12.12 -15.48 -4.68
C GLY A 117 -12.42 -15.94 -3.25
N VAL A 118 -12.87 -17.19 -3.04
CA VAL A 118 -12.92 -17.82 -1.71
C VAL A 118 -11.51 -18.04 -1.14
N LYS A 119 -10.47 -18.08 -1.99
CA LYS A 119 -9.08 -18.10 -1.55
C LYS A 119 -8.69 -16.76 -0.95
N VAL A 120 -7.86 -16.81 0.08
CA VAL A 120 -7.14 -15.62 0.53
C VAL A 120 -6.29 -15.13 -0.63
N TRP A 121 -6.51 -13.88 -1.01
CA TRP A 121 -5.72 -13.20 -2.02
C TRP A 121 -4.26 -13.18 -1.57
N LYS A 122 -3.36 -13.73 -2.38
CA LYS A 122 -1.91 -13.67 -2.15
C LYS A 122 -1.21 -12.69 -3.09
N GLY A 123 -1.90 -12.16 -4.09
CA GLY A 123 -1.29 -11.37 -5.17
C GLY A 123 -0.47 -12.21 -6.14
N GLU A 124 -0.16 -11.63 -7.29
CA GLU A 124 0.79 -12.23 -8.23
C GLU A 124 2.22 -12.16 -7.67
N PRO A 125 3.17 -12.99 -8.14
CA PRO A 125 4.52 -13.04 -7.59
C PRO A 125 5.24 -11.69 -7.59
N PHE A 126 5.05 -10.88 -8.63
CA PHE A 126 5.63 -9.53 -8.69
C PHE A 126 4.99 -8.57 -7.67
N GLU A 127 3.68 -8.67 -7.42
CA GLU A 127 3.04 -7.87 -6.38
C GLU A 127 3.58 -8.23 -5.00
N GLN A 128 3.79 -9.53 -4.76
CA GLN A 128 4.36 -10.01 -3.51
C GLN A 128 5.81 -9.54 -3.32
N ALA A 129 6.65 -9.63 -4.36
CA ALA A 129 8.01 -9.11 -4.31
C ALA A 129 8.07 -7.60 -4.09
N LEU A 130 7.15 -6.84 -4.69
CA LEU A 130 7.04 -5.40 -4.44
C LEU A 130 6.57 -5.05 -3.02
N LEU A 131 5.81 -5.94 -2.36
CA LEU A 131 5.50 -5.78 -0.93
C LEU A 131 6.72 -6.03 -0.05
N ASP A 132 7.52 -7.03 -0.37
CA ASP A 132 8.79 -7.30 0.31
C ASP A 132 9.79 -6.14 0.08
N HIS A 133 9.81 -5.55 -1.13
CA HIS A 133 10.54 -4.32 -1.42
C HIS A 133 10.06 -3.14 -0.57
N ALA A 134 8.74 -2.91 -0.48
CA ALA A 134 8.19 -1.85 0.36
C ALA A 134 8.52 -2.04 1.85
N LEU A 135 8.57 -3.29 2.31
CA LEU A 135 9.03 -3.62 3.66
C LEU A 135 10.51 -3.28 3.85
N ALA A 136 11.37 -3.60 2.88
CA ALA A 136 12.78 -3.20 2.89
C ALA A 136 12.95 -1.68 2.92
N VAL A 137 12.19 -0.93 2.12
CA VAL A 137 12.18 0.55 2.16
C VAL A 137 11.76 1.06 3.54
N THR A 138 10.78 0.42 4.17
CA THR A 138 10.30 0.80 5.49
C THR A 138 11.37 0.57 6.57
N TYR A 139 12.08 -0.56 6.54
CA TYR A 139 13.22 -0.79 7.44
C TYR A 139 14.37 0.19 7.18
N ALA A 140 14.59 0.62 5.93
CA ALA A 140 15.60 1.63 5.61
C ALA A 140 15.24 2.99 6.23
N LEU A 141 13.96 3.37 6.21
CA LEU A 141 13.47 4.56 6.92
C LEU A 141 13.62 4.46 8.45
N ASP A 142 13.59 3.25 9.00
CA ASP A 142 13.84 2.97 10.42
C ASP A 142 15.34 2.88 10.76
N GLY A 143 16.22 2.81 9.75
CA GLY A 143 17.67 2.61 9.91
C GLY A 143 18.08 1.15 10.20
N ASP A 144 17.16 0.19 10.07
CA ASP A 144 17.42 -1.23 10.34
C ASP A 144 17.94 -1.97 9.09
N TRP A 145 19.21 -1.71 8.77
CA TRP A 145 19.86 -2.26 7.56
C TRP A 145 19.97 -3.79 7.54
N GLU A 146 19.95 -4.46 8.69
CA GLU A 146 19.90 -5.92 8.73
C GLU A 146 18.56 -6.43 8.18
N ASN A 147 17.46 -5.83 8.62
CA ASN A 147 16.13 -6.17 8.14
C ASN A 147 15.87 -5.68 6.71
N VAL A 148 16.46 -4.56 6.27
CA VAL A 148 16.48 -4.17 4.84
C VAL A 148 17.02 -5.31 3.99
N ARG A 149 18.20 -5.84 4.35
CA ARG A 149 18.87 -6.93 3.64
C ARG A 149 18.01 -8.19 3.60
N VAL A 150 17.37 -8.56 4.72
CA VAL A 150 16.51 -9.75 4.80
C VAL A 150 15.27 -9.59 3.91
N ALA A 151 14.58 -8.45 3.99
CA ALA A 151 13.37 -8.19 3.19
C ALA A 151 13.68 -8.10 1.69
N ALA A 152 14.78 -7.43 1.30
CA ALA A 152 15.23 -7.36 -0.09
C ALA A 152 15.56 -8.75 -0.66
N ARG A 153 16.24 -9.61 0.11
CA ARG A 153 16.49 -11.02 -0.27
C ARG A 153 15.21 -11.83 -0.42
N ALA A 154 14.19 -11.55 0.40
CA ALA A 154 12.89 -12.21 0.28
C ALA A 154 12.21 -11.85 -1.04
N ALA A 155 12.21 -10.56 -1.42
CA ALA A 155 11.69 -10.09 -2.71
C ALA A 155 12.38 -10.81 -3.89
N ASN A 156 13.71 -10.81 -3.91
CA ASN A 156 14.52 -11.46 -4.95
C ASN A 156 14.23 -12.97 -5.04
N ARG A 157 14.20 -13.65 -3.89
CA ARG A 157 13.94 -15.09 -3.82
C ARG A 157 12.55 -15.45 -4.35
N ARG A 158 11.53 -14.66 -4.03
CA ARG A 158 10.15 -14.94 -4.41
C ARG A 158 9.97 -14.99 -5.92
N LEU A 159 10.62 -14.07 -6.64
CA LEU A 159 10.60 -14.05 -8.10
C LEU A 159 11.40 -15.21 -8.70
N MET A 160 12.55 -15.55 -8.12
CA MET A 160 13.37 -16.68 -8.56
C MET A 160 12.69 -18.03 -8.34
N ASP A 161 12.09 -18.26 -7.18
CA ASP A 161 11.41 -19.52 -6.84
C ASP A 161 10.21 -19.74 -7.76
N TYR A 162 9.47 -18.66 -8.08
CA TYR A 162 8.38 -18.76 -9.05
C TYR A 162 8.86 -19.07 -10.47
N ALA A 163 9.94 -18.42 -10.93
CA ALA A 163 10.53 -18.71 -12.23
C ALA A 163 10.97 -20.18 -12.32
N ARG A 164 11.63 -20.71 -11.28
CA ARG A 164 12.06 -22.11 -11.19
C ARG A 164 10.90 -23.10 -11.20
N ALA A 165 9.87 -22.87 -10.38
CA ALA A 165 8.70 -23.76 -10.32
C ALA A 165 8.01 -23.87 -11.70
N ARG A 166 7.95 -22.77 -12.46
CA ARG A 166 7.41 -22.77 -13.81
C ARG A 166 8.28 -23.55 -14.80
N ASP A 167 9.61 -23.44 -14.70
CA ASP A 167 10.53 -24.21 -15.55
C ASP A 167 10.43 -25.72 -15.28
N GLU A 168 10.24 -26.11 -14.02
CA GLU A 168 9.97 -27.50 -13.65
C GLU A 168 8.66 -28.01 -14.27
N ASP A 169 7.59 -27.22 -14.24
CA ASP A 169 6.31 -27.57 -14.90
C ASP A 169 6.42 -27.58 -16.44
N ALA A 170 7.29 -26.75 -17.02
CA ALA A 170 7.55 -26.69 -18.47
C ALA A 170 8.47 -27.81 -18.99
N SER A 171 9.08 -28.60 -18.11
CA SER A 171 10.13 -29.58 -18.45
C SER A 171 9.68 -30.85 -19.21
N TYR A 172 8.52 -30.82 -19.87
CA TYR A 172 8.24 -31.65 -21.05
C TYR A 172 8.74 -30.96 -22.35
N GLY A 173 10.04 -30.65 -22.44
CA GLY A 173 10.71 -30.57 -23.76
C GLY A 173 11.55 -29.34 -24.14
N SER A 174 11.82 -28.37 -23.26
CA SER A 174 12.76 -27.28 -23.59
C SER A 174 13.72 -26.97 -22.44
N GLU A 175 15.03 -26.92 -22.74
CA GLU A 175 16.06 -26.39 -21.86
C GLU A 175 15.74 -24.92 -21.55
N SER A 176 15.14 -24.66 -20.39
CA SER A 176 14.86 -23.31 -19.90
C SER A 176 15.96 -22.91 -18.94
N PHE A 177 16.62 -21.78 -19.20
CA PHE A 177 17.49 -21.14 -18.22
C PHE A 177 16.60 -20.32 -17.28
N PRO A 178 16.81 -20.38 -15.95
CA PRO A 178 16.06 -19.56 -15.02
C PRO A 178 16.27 -18.09 -15.40
N VAL A 179 15.22 -17.46 -15.90
CA VAL A 179 15.26 -16.06 -16.32
C VAL A 179 15.38 -15.22 -15.05
N GLU A 180 16.54 -14.58 -14.86
CA GLU A 180 16.71 -13.57 -13.81
C GLU A 180 15.65 -12.48 -14.01
N THR A 181 14.92 -12.14 -12.94
CA THR A 181 13.79 -11.22 -13.00
C THR A 181 14.27 -9.77 -12.91
N ASP A 182 13.67 -8.83 -13.65
CA ASP A 182 14.05 -7.41 -13.71
C ASP A 182 13.69 -6.59 -12.44
N ASP A 183 13.65 -7.21 -11.27
CA ASP A 183 13.53 -6.51 -9.98
C ASP A 183 14.90 -6.02 -9.51
N SER A 184 15.48 -5.09 -10.26
CA SER A 184 16.78 -4.52 -9.89
C SER A 184 16.71 -3.68 -8.61
N ALA A 185 15.51 -3.23 -8.21
CA ALA A 185 15.30 -2.41 -7.02
C ALA A 185 15.59 -3.20 -5.73
N ALA A 186 15.09 -4.42 -5.59
CA ALA A 186 15.38 -5.27 -4.45
C ALA A 186 16.86 -5.68 -4.38
N TRP A 187 17.47 -6.08 -5.50
CA TRP A 187 18.93 -6.35 -5.55
C TRP A 187 19.76 -5.13 -5.16
N LEU A 188 19.37 -3.94 -5.61
CA LEU A 188 20.09 -2.72 -5.26
C LEU A 188 19.96 -2.37 -3.78
N LEU A 189 18.77 -2.51 -3.17
CA LEU A 189 18.61 -2.32 -1.72
C LEU A 189 19.42 -3.34 -0.91
N GLU A 190 19.49 -4.60 -1.36
CA GLU A 190 20.36 -5.61 -0.76
C GLU A 190 21.83 -5.19 -0.83
N ALA A 191 22.31 -4.73 -1.99
CA ALA A 191 23.68 -4.26 -2.17
C ALA A 191 24.00 -3.03 -1.31
N ILE A 192 23.05 -2.10 -1.18
CA ILE A 192 23.16 -0.93 -0.30
C ILE A 192 23.27 -1.38 1.16
N ALA A 193 22.39 -2.27 1.61
CA ALA A 193 22.42 -2.77 2.98
C ALA A 193 23.72 -3.52 3.29
N ASP A 194 24.19 -4.38 2.39
CA ASP A 194 25.50 -5.03 2.54
C ASP A 194 26.63 -3.99 2.63
N ARG A 195 26.59 -2.92 1.81
CA ARG A 195 27.60 -1.85 1.84
C ARG A 195 27.60 -1.10 3.17
N VAL A 196 26.42 -0.74 3.68
CA VAL A 196 26.23 -0.04 4.96
C VAL A 196 26.70 -0.90 6.13
N LEU A 197 26.41 -2.20 6.09
CA LEU A 197 26.84 -3.20 7.07
C LEU A 197 28.32 -3.62 6.91
N ASN A 198 29.01 -3.15 5.86
CA ASN A 198 30.38 -3.53 5.50
C ASN A 198 30.54 -5.04 5.29
N GLU A 199 29.60 -5.64 4.57
CA GLU A 199 29.53 -7.05 4.22
C GLU A 199 29.83 -7.26 2.72
N GLU A 200 30.26 -8.47 2.34
CA GLU A 200 30.45 -8.81 0.94
C GLU A 200 29.10 -8.97 0.23
N SER A 201 28.90 -8.24 -0.87
CA SER A 201 27.67 -8.34 -1.66
C SER A 201 27.90 -9.00 -3.02
N ASN A 202 27.07 -9.99 -3.35
CA ASN A 202 26.92 -10.47 -4.72
C ASN A 202 25.76 -9.79 -5.45
N ALA A 203 24.92 -9.04 -4.73
CA ALA A 203 23.70 -8.44 -5.27
C ALA A 203 24.00 -7.43 -6.38
N LEU A 204 25.10 -6.68 -6.25
CA LEU A 204 25.50 -5.72 -7.28
C LEU A 204 25.83 -6.37 -8.63
N ARG A 205 26.40 -7.58 -8.61
CA ARG A 205 26.65 -8.34 -9.83
C ARG A 205 25.33 -8.69 -10.53
N SER A 206 24.31 -9.06 -9.76
CA SER A 206 22.95 -9.33 -10.27
C SER A 206 22.29 -8.06 -10.83
N VAL A 207 22.49 -6.90 -10.19
CA VAL A 207 22.00 -5.61 -10.73
C VAL A 207 22.60 -5.37 -12.11
N LEU A 208 23.91 -5.54 -12.28
CA LEU A 208 24.60 -5.25 -13.53
C LEU A 208 24.35 -6.31 -14.63
N SER A 209 24.05 -7.57 -14.28
CA SER A 209 23.63 -8.58 -15.26
C SER A 209 22.26 -8.24 -15.85
N LEU A 210 21.34 -7.77 -15.00
CA LEU A 210 19.98 -7.41 -15.38
C LEU A 210 19.88 -6.04 -16.08
N ARG A 211 20.57 -5.05 -15.53
CA ARG A 211 20.45 -3.63 -15.88
C ARG A 211 21.83 -2.97 -15.99
N PRO A 212 22.56 -3.19 -17.10
CA PRO A 212 23.87 -2.57 -17.34
C PRO A 212 23.82 -1.04 -17.34
N ASP A 213 22.66 -0.44 -17.63
CA ASP A 213 22.45 1.01 -17.57
C ASP A 213 22.54 1.59 -16.15
N LEU A 214 22.54 0.74 -15.11
CA LEU A 214 22.76 1.13 -13.71
C LEU A 214 24.24 1.08 -13.29
N GLU A 215 25.19 0.86 -14.22
CA GLU A 215 26.63 0.88 -13.96
C GLU A 215 27.12 2.13 -13.19
N PRO A 216 26.67 3.37 -13.49
CA PRO A 216 27.10 4.54 -12.73
C PRO A 216 26.70 4.48 -11.25
N LEU A 217 25.52 3.96 -10.96
CA LEU A 217 25.00 3.81 -9.59
C LEU A 217 25.76 2.72 -8.84
N ALA A 218 26.08 1.62 -9.52
CA ALA A 218 26.89 0.54 -8.98
C ALA A 218 28.31 1.00 -8.62
N TYR A 219 28.94 1.77 -9.52
CA TYR A 219 30.25 2.35 -9.26
C TYR A 219 30.25 3.26 -8.02
N GLN A 220 29.22 4.10 -7.88
CA GLN A 220 29.08 4.97 -6.71
C GLN A 220 28.91 4.17 -5.40
N LEU A 221 28.14 3.08 -5.46
CA LEU A 221 27.94 2.19 -4.32
C LEU A 221 29.23 1.51 -3.88
N GLU A 222 30.00 0.97 -4.84
CA GLU A 222 31.32 0.35 -4.57
C GLU A 222 32.31 1.36 -4.00
N ALA A 223 32.33 2.58 -4.56
CA ALA A 223 33.15 3.67 -4.05
C ALA A 223 32.76 4.08 -2.61
N GLY A 224 31.51 3.83 -2.20
CA GLY A 224 30.98 4.24 -0.89
C GLY A 224 30.88 5.75 -0.74
N THR A 225 30.74 6.47 -1.85
CA THR A 225 30.65 7.93 -1.88
C THR A 225 29.18 8.35 -1.89
N PHE A 226 28.52 8.12 -0.75
CA PHE A 226 27.16 8.58 -0.48
C PHE A 226 26.93 8.73 1.02
N ASP A 227 26.12 9.73 1.37
CA ASP A 227 25.66 10.00 2.74
C ASP A 227 24.13 10.01 2.84
N THR A 228 23.45 9.87 1.70
CA THR A 228 22.00 9.97 1.58
C THR A 228 21.52 9.04 0.46
N ILE A 229 20.41 8.33 0.70
CA ILE A 229 19.73 7.48 -0.26
C ILE A 229 18.38 8.10 -0.58
N LEU A 230 18.12 8.31 -1.87
CA LEU A 230 16.83 8.77 -2.36
C LEU A 230 16.09 7.62 -3.04
N ILE A 231 14.88 7.34 -2.55
CA ILE A 231 13.95 6.36 -3.10
C ILE A 231 12.69 7.10 -3.55
N VAL A 232 12.31 6.97 -4.81
CA VAL A 232 11.12 7.61 -5.37
C VAL A 232 10.21 6.56 -5.99
N ASP A 233 8.99 6.45 -5.48
CA ASP A 233 7.93 5.64 -6.05
C ASP A 233 6.99 6.51 -6.87
N TRP A 234 6.96 6.28 -8.19
CA TRP A 234 6.23 7.09 -9.15
C TRP A 234 4.96 6.41 -9.64
N GLY A 235 3.88 7.19 -9.74
CA GLY A 235 2.68 6.82 -10.48
C GLY A 235 1.89 5.68 -9.85
N VAL A 236 0.86 5.21 -10.54
CA VAL A 236 0.03 4.08 -10.14
C VAL A 236 0.37 2.87 -10.99
N GLY A 237 0.62 1.76 -10.31
CA GLY A 237 0.92 0.47 -10.91
C GLY A 237 -0.17 -0.02 -11.86
N PRO A 238 0.12 -1.09 -12.62
CA PRO A 238 -0.82 -1.63 -13.59
C PRO A 238 -2.10 -2.15 -12.92
N GLU A 239 -3.19 -2.09 -13.65
CA GLU A 239 -4.50 -2.60 -13.25
C GLU A 239 -4.71 -4.02 -13.76
N LYS A 240 -5.17 -4.91 -12.89
CA LYS A 240 -5.61 -6.24 -13.30
C LYS A 240 -7.04 -6.16 -13.81
N VAL A 241 -7.23 -6.37 -15.11
CA VAL A 241 -8.55 -6.37 -15.74
C VAL A 241 -8.96 -7.78 -16.17
N PRO A 242 -10.26 -8.12 -16.09
CA PRO A 242 -10.76 -9.35 -16.68
C PRO A 242 -10.76 -9.24 -18.21
N THR A 243 -10.42 -10.32 -18.88
CA THR A 243 -10.39 -10.47 -20.34
C THR A 243 -11.00 -11.82 -20.74
N GLY A 244 -11.26 -12.00 -22.04
CA GLY A 244 -12.03 -13.15 -22.53
C GLY A 244 -13.53 -12.88 -22.53
N SER A 245 -14.32 -13.79 -23.10
CA SER A 245 -15.78 -13.60 -23.21
C SER A 245 -16.48 -13.66 -21.85
N ASP A 246 -15.87 -14.36 -20.89
CA ASP A 246 -16.44 -14.67 -19.58
C ASP A 246 -15.59 -14.11 -18.43
N GLY A 247 -14.56 -13.32 -18.73
CA GLY A 247 -13.59 -12.86 -17.74
C GLY A 247 -12.68 -13.98 -17.24
N GLU A 248 -12.52 -15.06 -18.00
CA GLU A 248 -11.75 -16.25 -17.64
C GLU A 248 -10.22 -16.03 -17.67
N SER A 249 -9.79 -14.94 -18.32
CA SER A 249 -8.40 -14.51 -18.40
C SER A 249 -8.23 -13.16 -17.69
N THR A 250 -7.00 -12.82 -17.34
CA THR A 250 -6.66 -11.47 -16.85
C THR A 250 -5.55 -10.86 -17.67
N ALA A 251 -5.58 -9.54 -17.80
CA ALA A 251 -4.48 -8.77 -18.36
C ALA A 251 -4.08 -7.66 -17.39
N TRP A 252 -2.81 -7.29 -17.40
CA TRP A 252 -2.31 -6.12 -16.70
C TRP A 252 -2.30 -4.93 -17.66
N MET A 253 -3.05 -3.88 -17.33
CA MET A 253 -3.15 -2.66 -18.11
C MET A 253 -2.42 -1.52 -17.40
N ALA A 254 -1.51 -0.85 -18.10
CA ALA A 254 -0.90 0.37 -17.58
C ALA A 254 -1.96 1.46 -17.35
N ARG A 255 -1.90 2.13 -16.19
CA ARG A 255 -2.77 3.27 -15.87
C ARG A 255 -2.17 4.61 -16.27
N ASP A 256 -0.86 4.73 -16.19
CA ASP A 256 -0.12 5.97 -16.49
C ASP A 256 0.51 5.95 -17.89
N SER A 257 0.63 7.13 -18.49
CA SER A 257 1.09 7.32 -19.88
C SER A 257 2.60 7.13 -20.10
N GLY A 258 3.40 6.94 -19.04
CA GLY A 258 4.85 6.80 -19.16
C GLY A 258 5.62 6.82 -17.83
N VAL A 259 6.90 6.45 -17.91
CA VAL A 259 7.87 6.48 -16.80
C VAL A 259 8.90 7.57 -17.13
N PRO A 260 8.75 8.79 -16.58
CA PRO A 260 9.60 9.93 -16.89
C PRO A 260 10.97 9.79 -16.21
N PRO A 261 12.06 10.40 -16.72
CA PRO A 261 13.34 10.39 -16.01
C PRO A 261 13.26 11.19 -14.71
N LEU A 262 13.94 10.70 -13.66
CA LEU A 262 14.11 11.43 -12.40
C LEU A 262 15.22 12.47 -12.55
N THR A 263 14.97 13.69 -12.09
CA THR A 263 16.00 14.73 -11.93
C THR A 263 16.08 15.15 -10.47
N VAL A 264 17.28 15.12 -9.90
CA VAL A 264 17.57 15.42 -8.50
C VAL A 264 18.59 16.54 -8.44
N GLY A 265 18.20 17.68 -7.89
CA GLY A 265 19.07 18.84 -7.72
C GLY A 265 19.37 19.11 -6.25
N ALA A 266 20.63 19.37 -5.94
CA ALA A 266 21.08 19.95 -4.67
C ALA A 266 21.95 21.18 -4.97
N ALA A 267 22.49 21.83 -3.94
CA ALA A 267 23.36 23.00 -4.13
C ALA A 267 24.62 22.67 -4.96
N SER A 268 25.12 21.44 -4.87
CA SER A 268 26.39 20.99 -5.44
C SER A 268 26.26 20.19 -6.75
N PHE A 269 25.08 19.68 -7.09
CA PHE A 269 24.90 18.80 -8.25
C PHE A 269 23.49 18.83 -8.83
N ASP A 270 23.38 18.35 -10.06
CA ASP A 270 22.13 17.96 -10.73
C ASP A 270 22.34 16.57 -11.32
N LEU A 271 21.54 15.60 -10.87
CA LEU A 271 21.64 14.18 -11.22
C LEU A 271 20.38 13.76 -11.98
N GLN A 272 20.57 13.04 -13.08
CA GLN A 272 19.48 12.32 -13.74
C GLN A 272 19.61 10.83 -13.44
N ALA A 273 18.51 10.18 -13.07
CA ALA A 273 18.48 8.76 -12.77
C ALA A 273 17.39 8.05 -13.57
N PRO A 274 17.68 6.90 -14.19
CA PRO A 274 16.66 6.04 -14.78
C PRO A 274 15.85 5.32 -13.69
N PRO A 275 14.66 4.80 -14.01
CA PRO A 275 13.94 3.91 -13.11
C PRO A 275 14.75 2.63 -12.87
N VAL A 276 14.84 2.19 -11.62
CA VAL A 276 15.41 0.87 -11.29
C VAL A 276 14.39 -0.23 -11.55
N ILE A 277 13.10 0.05 -11.45
CA ILE A 277 12.04 -0.91 -11.81
C ILE A 277 10.95 -0.22 -12.62
N ASP A 278 10.46 -0.87 -13.67
CA ASP A 278 9.19 -0.53 -14.33
C ASP A 278 8.19 -1.64 -14.02
N THR A 279 7.30 -1.38 -13.07
CA THR A 279 6.29 -2.34 -12.61
C THR A 279 5.35 -2.76 -13.73
N ARG A 280 5.18 -1.92 -14.77
CA ARG A 280 4.33 -2.26 -15.92
C ARG A 280 5.01 -3.31 -16.79
N SER A 281 6.31 -3.14 -17.06
CA SER A 281 7.11 -4.13 -17.77
C SER A 281 7.14 -5.44 -16.98
N LEU A 282 7.38 -5.36 -15.67
CA LEU A 282 7.38 -6.52 -14.79
C LEU A 282 6.04 -7.25 -14.81
N ALA A 283 4.91 -6.55 -14.67
CA ALA A 283 3.58 -7.18 -14.69
C ALA A 283 3.15 -7.73 -16.06
N ALA A 284 3.65 -7.14 -17.16
CA ALA A 284 3.35 -7.59 -18.51
C ALA A 284 4.01 -8.94 -18.87
N GLU A 285 4.99 -9.39 -18.07
CA GLU A 285 5.63 -10.68 -18.32
C GLU A 285 4.63 -11.84 -18.17
N HIS A 286 4.46 -12.64 -19.22
CA HIS A 286 3.47 -13.72 -19.28
C HIS A 286 3.68 -14.83 -18.24
N ARG A 287 4.85 -14.88 -17.58
CA ARG A 287 5.20 -15.94 -16.65
C ARG A 287 4.25 -16.02 -15.44
N TRP A 288 3.62 -14.90 -15.05
CA TRP A 288 2.75 -14.80 -13.87
C TRP A 288 1.37 -15.47 -14.01
N LEU A 289 0.97 -15.90 -15.21
CA LEU A 289 -0.40 -16.35 -15.49
C LEU A 289 -0.59 -17.86 -15.26
N THR A 290 -0.35 -18.37 -14.03
CA THR A 290 -0.33 -19.82 -13.74
C THR A 290 -1.70 -20.52 -13.71
N ALA A 291 -2.82 -19.80 -13.68
CA ALA A 291 -4.16 -20.41 -13.58
C ALA A 291 -5.06 -20.20 -14.81
N GLN A 292 -4.57 -19.49 -15.83
CA GLN A 292 -5.39 -19.09 -16.97
C GLN A 292 -5.89 -20.30 -17.80
N GLU A 293 -5.03 -21.29 -18.04
CA GLU A 293 -5.37 -22.46 -18.86
C GLU A 293 -6.54 -23.25 -18.26
N THR A 294 -6.52 -23.46 -16.94
CA THR A 294 -7.61 -24.18 -16.25
C THR A 294 -8.94 -23.43 -16.37
N ARG A 295 -8.93 -22.09 -16.30
CA ARG A 295 -10.15 -21.27 -16.43
C ARG A 295 -10.69 -21.27 -17.87
N GLN A 296 -9.81 -21.21 -18.86
CA GLN A 296 -10.18 -21.32 -20.27
C GLN A 296 -10.83 -22.67 -20.58
N VAL A 297 -10.28 -23.78 -20.06
CA VAL A 297 -10.89 -25.11 -20.19
C VAL A 297 -12.27 -25.15 -19.53
N LYS A 298 -12.44 -24.58 -18.33
CA LYS A 298 -13.74 -24.51 -17.64
C LYS A 298 -14.77 -23.70 -18.43
N SER A 299 -14.41 -22.52 -18.94
CA SER A 299 -15.30 -21.70 -19.77
C SER A 299 -15.68 -22.43 -21.06
N ALA A 300 -14.74 -23.10 -21.72
CA ALA A 300 -15.00 -23.90 -22.91
C ALA A 300 -15.96 -25.08 -22.64
N LEU A 301 -15.73 -25.81 -21.55
CA LEU A 301 -16.62 -26.89 -21.10
C LEU A 301 -18.02 -26.37 -20.76
N GLY A 302 -18.12 -25.26 -20.02
CA GLY A 302 -19.38 -24.61 -19.68
C GLY A 302 -20.15 -24.19 -20.94
N THR A 303 -19.47 -23.60 -21.91
CA THR A 303 -20.04 -23.22 -23.22
C THR A 303 -20.57 -24.44 -23.97
N GLY A 304 -19.81 -25.54 -24.01
CA GLY A 304 -20.26 -26.80 -24.60
C GLY A 304 -21.52 -27.37 -23.95
N LEU A 305 -21.60 -27.33 -22.61
CA LEU A 305 -22.77 -27.79 -21.86
C LEU A 305 -24.00 -26.92 -22.10
N VAL A 306 -23.84 -25.58 -22.19
CA VAL A 306 -24.94 -24.66 -22.51
C VAL A 306 -25.51 -24.95 -23.89
N PHE A 307 -24.66 -25.00 -24.93
CA PHE A 307 -25.12 -25.24 -26.30
C PHE A 307 -25.67 -26.66 -26.49
N GLY A 308 -24.98 -27.67 -25.94
CA GLY A 308 -25.42 -29.06 -25.99
C GLY A 308 -26.76 -29.25 -25.27
N GLY A 309 -26.89 -28.70 -24.06
CA GLY A 309 -28.12 -28.74 -23.28
C GLY A 309 -29.30 -28.06 -23.96
N ALA A 310 -29.09 -26.86 -24.52
CA ALA A 310 -30.11 -26.14 -25.27
C ALA A 310 -30.55 -26.91 -26.53
N THR A 311 -29.60 -27.53 -27.25
CA THR A 311 -29.90 -28.34 -28.44
C THR A 311 -30.71 -29.58 -28.09
N VAL A 312 -30.29 -30.32 -27.05
CA VAL A 312 -31.01 -31.50 -26.54
C VAL A 312 -32.43 -31.14 -26.08
N ALA A 313 -32.58 -30.00 -25.41
CA ALA A 313 -33.90 -29.52 -24.97
C ALA A 313 -34.79 -29.08 -26.14
N ALA A 314 -34.23 -28.48 -27.19
CA ALA A 314 -35.01 -27.99 -28.33
C ALA A 314 -35.41 -29.07 -29.34
N VAL A 315 -34.55 -30.08 -29.55
CA VAL A 315 -34.74 -31.10 -30.59
C VAL A 315 -35.48 -32.34 -30.07
N SER A 316 -35.53 -32.56 -28.76
CA SER A 316 -36.17 -33.74 -28.20
C SER A 316 -37.69 -33.58 -28.04
N ASP A 317 -38.44 -34.59 -28.49
CA ASP A 317 -39.88 -34.74 -28.27
C ASP A 317 -40.21 -35.41 -26.91
N HIS A 318 -39.19 -35.90 -26.18
CA HIS A 318 -39.35 -36.58 -24.89
C HIS A 318 -39.09 -35.64 -23.71
N GLU A 319 -40.08 -35.47 -22.84
CA GLU A 319 -40.03 -34.59 -21.65
C GLU A 319 -38.80 -34.85 -20.76
N GLU A 320 -38.45 -36.11 -20.48
CA GLU A 320 -37.27 -36.45 -19.67
C GLU A 320 -35.95 -35.96 -20.29
N THR A 321 -35.85 -36.03 -21.62
CA THR A 321 -34.66 -35.56 -22.34
C THR A 321 -34.62 -34.03 -22.40
N GLN A 322 -35.77 -33.37 -22.46
CA GLN A 322 -35.84 -31.91 -22.34
C GLN A 322 -35.36 -31.44 -20.96
N TRP A 323 -35.77 -32.11 -19.88
CA TRP A 323 -35.28 -31.84 -18.53
C TRP A 323 -33.78 -32.10 -18.39
N LEU A 324 -33.26 -33.16 -19.01
CA LEU A 324 -31.82 -33.40 -19.07
C LEU A 324 -31.08 -32.26 -19.80
N GLY A 325 -31.60 -31.81 -20.95
CA GLY A 325 -31.05 -30.68 -21.71
C GLY A 325 -31.03 -29.38 -20.90
N LEU A 326 -32.13 -29.06 -20.21
CA LEU A 326 -32.20 -27.92 -19.28
C LEU A 326 -31.23 -28.06 -18.11
N GLY A 327 -31.08 -29.26 -17.56
CA GLY A 327 -30.12 -29.57 -16.50
C GLY A 327 -28.66 -29.34 -16.94
N LEU A 328 -28.29 -29.82 -18.14
CA LEU A 328 -26.98 -29.58 -18.74
C LEU A 328 -26.75 -28.08 -19.00
N MET A 329 -27.76 -27.37 -19.47
CA MET A 329 -27.69 -25.94 -19.70
C MET A 329 -27.43 -25.17 -18.39
N LEU A 330 -28.18 -25.49 -17.33
CA LEU A 330 -27.98 -24.90 -16.00
C LEU A 330 -26.60 -25.24 -15.44
N ALA A 331 -26.14 -26.48 -15.56
CA ALA A 331 -24.79 -26.88 -15.16
C ALA A 331 -23.72 -26.09 -15.93
N GLY A 332 -23.87 -25.93 -17.24
CA GLY A 332 -22.97 -25.13 -18.06
C GLY A 332 -22.94 -23.65 -17.67
N MET A 333 -24.10 -23.05 -17.37
CA MET A 333 -24.18 -21.68 -16.86
C MET A 333 -23.48 -21.53 -15.51
N LEU A 334 -23.66 -22.50 -14.60
CA LEU A 334 -22.97 -22.52 -13.31
C LEU A 334 -21.46 -22.63 -13.51
N THR A 335 -20.97 -23.61 -14.26
CA THR A 335 -19.53 -23.76 -14.56
C THR A 335 -18.92 -22.52 -15.22
N LYS A 336 -19.67 -21.84 -16.09
CA LYS A 336 -19.23 -20.60 -16.74
C LYS A 336 -19.18 -19.43 -15.75
N SER A 337 -20.17 -19.30 -14.87
CA SER A 337 -20.17 -18.24 -13.84
C SER A 337 -19.01 -18.35 -12.85
N THR A 338 -18.46 -19.56 -12.67
CA THR A 338 -17.33 -19.83 -11.77
C THR A 338 -15.97 -19.78 -12.46
N ALA A 339 -15.93 -19.56 -13.77
CA ALA A 339 -14.70 -19.44 -14.56
C ALA A 339 -14.06 -18.04 -14.49
N ALA A 340 -14.79 -17.04 -13.97
CA ALA A 340 -14.30 -15.67 -13.84
C ALA A 340 -13.02 -15.61 -12.98
N ALA A 341 -12.00 -14.95 -13.50
CA ALA A 341 -10.71 -14.83 -12.83
C ALA A 341 -10.76 -13.83 -11.67
N ASP A 342 -9.90 -14.05 -10.67
CA ASP A 342 -9.70 -13.10 -9.59
C ASP A 342 -8.97 -11.84 -10.08
N VAL A 343 -9.71 -10.74 -10.12
CA VAL A 343 -9.26 -9.39 -10.52
C VAL A 343 -8.88 -8.53 -9.33
N ARG A 344 -8.74 -9.08 -8.12
CA ARG A 344 -8.14 -8.36 -7.00
C ARG A 344 -6.65 -8.16 -7.25
N PHE A 345 -6.16 -6.97 -6.94
CA PHE A 345 -4.75 -6.58 -7.03
C PHE A 345 -4.47 -5.46 -6.03
N ASN A 346 -3.19 -5.23 -5.73
CA ASN A 346 -2.75 -4.09 -4.94
C ASN A 346 -2.70 -2.83 -5.81
N GLU A 347 -3.73 -1.99 -5.69
CA GLU A 347 -3.86 -0.77 -6.48
C GLU A 347 -2.90 0.36 -6.07
N LEU A 348 -2.18 0.21 -4.94
CA LEU A 348 -1.27 1.24 -4.41
C LEU A 348 0.18 1.07 -4.85
N LEU A 349 0.50 -0.01 -5.58
CA LEU A 349 1.83 -0.24 -6.15
C LEU A 349 2.28 0.94 -7.03
N PRO A 350 3.59 1.25 -7.09
CA PRO A 350 4.11 2.23 -8.03
C PRO A 350 4.04 1.73 -9.49
N ALA A 351 4.05 2.66 -10.44
CA ALA A 351 4.31 2.36 -11.84
C ALA A 351 5.80 2.13 -12.10
N ALA A 352 6.66 2.86 -11.37
CA ALA A 352 8.11 2.72 -11.40
C ALA A 352 8.72 3.18 -10.08
N THR A 353 9.89 2.62 -9.75
CA THR A 353 10.70 3.03 -8.60
C THR A 353 12.07 3.49 -9.08
N TYR A 354 12.60 4.51 -8.43
CA TYR A 354 13.93 5.07 -8.64
C TYR A 354 14.70 4.98 -7.35
N ILE A 355 15.99 4.66 -7.45
CA ILE A 355 16.93 4.71 -6.34
C ILE A 355 18.12 5.55 -6.80
N SER A 356 18.56 6.49 -5.98
CA SER A 356 19.74 7.32 -6.24
C SER A 356 20.56 7.45 -4.97
N LEU A 357 21.88 7.37 -5.12
CA LEU A 357 22.83 7.59 -4.04
C LEU A 357 23.33 9.04 -4.15
N LEU A 358 23.23 9.81 -3.07
CA LEU A 358 23.60 11.21 -3.04
C LEU A 358 24.75 11.43 -2.05
N ASP A 359 25.64 12.34 -2.38
CA ASP A 359 26.72 12.84 -1.51
C ASP A 359 26.44 14.34 -1.29
N LEU A 360 25.63 14.65 -0.28
CA LEU A 360 25.22 16.03 0.00
C LEU A 360 26.34 16.80 0.69
N GLY A 361 27.12 16.15 1.55
CA GLY A 361 28.25 16.67 2.32
C GLY A 361 27.89 17.70 3.40
N VAL A 362 26.81 18.45 3.21
CA VAL A 362 26.28 19.45 4.14
C VAL A 362 24.76 19.43 4.16
N PRO A 363 24.12 19.85 5.27
CA PRO A 363 22.67 20.00 5.31
C PRO A 363 22.15 20.99 4.27
N GLY A 364 21.04 20.66 3.62
CA GLY A 364 20.41 21.56 2.64
C GLY A 364 19.19 20.97 1.95
N PRO A 365 18.50 21.78 1.13
CA PRO A 365 17.32 21.31 0.40
C PRO A 365 17.70 20.40 -0.77
N VAL A 366 16.91 19.35 -0.98
CA VAL A 366 17.01 18.48 -2.18
C VAL A 366 15.76 18.68 -3.03
N THR A 367 15.94 19.06 -4.29
CA THR A 367 14.84 19.24 -5.24
C THR A 367 14.69 18.00 -6.12
N VAL A 368 13.52 17.39 -6.10
CA VAL A 368 13.16 16.23 -6.93
C VAL A 368 12.17 16.67 -8.00
N ARG A 369 12.47 16.39 -9.28
CA ARG A 369 11.58 16.64 -10.42
C ARG A 369 11.33 15.35 -11.18
N LEU A 370 10.05 15.04 -11.40
CA LEU A 370 9.63 13.81 -12.06
C LEU A 370 8.25 14.02 -12.70
N GLY A 371 8.14 13.78 -14.01
CA GLY A 371 6.85 13.84 -14.72
C GLY A 371 6.08 15.16 -14.60
N GLY A 372 6.79 16.29 -14.52
CA GLY A 372 6.20 17.63 -14.31
C GLY A 372 5.92 17.98 -12.86
N THR A 373 5.99 17.02 -11.94
CA THR A 373 5.91 17.25 -10.49
C THR A 373 7.27 17.72 -9.98
N SER A 374 7.28 18.77 -9.16
CA SER A 374 8.48 19.27 -8.46
C SER A 374 8.23 19.22 -6.96
N PHE A 375 9.14 18.59 -6.22
CA PHE A 375 9.06 18.42 -4.77
C PHE A 375 10.38 18.86 -4.15
N VAL A 376 10.33 19.73 -3.15
CA VAL A 376 11.52 20.11 -2.37
C VAL A 376 11.53 19.29 -1.08
N VAL A 377 12.62 18.62 -0.73
CA VAL A 377 12.81 18.05 0.59
C VAL A 377 13.53 19.11 1.41
N PRO A 378 12.88 19.72 2.42
CA PRO A 378 13.51 20.78 3.22
C PRO A 378 14.57 20.18 4.16
N ASP A 379 15.65 20.94 4.39
CA ASP A 379 16.66 20.68 5.43
C ASP A 379 17.12 19.23 5.55
N VAL A 380 17.53 18.60 4.43
CA VAL A 380 18.06 17.24 4.47
C VAL A 380 19.41 17.26 5.17
N PHE A 381 19.48 16.62 6.34
CA PHE A 381 20.73 16.39 7.05
C PHE A 381 21.36 15.10 6.52
N PRO A 382 22.54 15.17 5.85
CA PRO A 382 23.23 13.97 5.41
C PRO A 382 23.63 13.10 6.60
N GLY A 383 23.61 11.79 6.37
CA GLY A 383 24.07 10.80 7.33
C GLY A 383 25.57 10.54 7.20
N GLY A 384 25.99 9.34 7.57
CA GLY A 384 27.32 8.80 7.27
C GLY A 384 27.23 7.63 6.30
N SER A 385 28.35 7.15 5.78
CA SER A 385 28.37 5.99 4.88
C SER A 385 27.87 4.69 5.54
N SER A 386 27.94 4.60 6.88
CA SER A 386 27.43 3.48 7.68
C SER A 386 26.04 3.73 8.29
N ASP A 387 25.49 4.92 8.10
CA ASP A 387 24.17 5.31 8.58
C ASP A 387 23.65 6.46 7.69
N PRO A 388 23.37 6.17 6.41
CA PRO A 388 23.00 7.19 5.44
C PRO A 388 21.58 7.68 5.72
N ALA A 389 21.33 8.96 5.47
CA ALA A 389 19.97 9.49 5.53
C ALA A 389 19.10 8.86 4.43
N VAL A 390 17.84 8.54 4.72
CA VAL A 390 16.92 7.94 3.74
C VAL A 390 15.79 8.91 3.42
N ILE A 391 15.64 9.26 2.15
CA ILE A 391 14.54 10.04 1.61
C ILE A 391 13.62 9.10 0.85
N TYR A 392 12.35 9.01 1.25
CA TYR A 392 11.33 8.24 0.52
C TYR A 392 10.20 9.13 0.03
N LEU A 393 9.98 9.16 -1.29
CA LEU A 393 8.94 9.97 -1.91
C LEU A 393 7.96 9.14 -2.71
N ARG A 394 6.68 9.16 -2.32
CA ARG A 394 5.57 8.63 -3.13
C ARG A 394 4.96 9.77 -3.96
N LEU A 395 5.20 9.78 -5.27
CA LEU A 395 4.78 10.87 -6.18
C LEU A 395 3.86 10.37 -7.29
N PHE A 396 2.92 11.22 -7.73
CA PHE A 396 1.99 10.93 -8.83
C PHE A 396 2.12 12.00 -9.94
N GLY A 397 1.73 11.63 -11.16
CA GLY A 397 1.79 12.50 -12.34
C GLY A 397 0.53 13.31 -12.61
N ALA A 398 0.68 14.33 -13.46
CA ALA A 398 -0.34 15.18 -14.11
C ALA A 398 -1.40 15.90 -13.24
N GLY A 399 -1.42 15.69 -11.92
CA GLY A 399 -2.23 16.46 -10.98
C GLY A 399 -1.60 17.79 -10.59
N GLN A 400 -2.42 18.72 -10.07
CA GLN A 400 -1.91 19.92 -9.41
C GLN A 400 -1.12 19.49 -8.17
N SER A 401 0.19 19.73 -8.15
CA SER A 401 1.01 19.49 -6.97
C SER A 401 0.46 20.31 -5.79
N PRO A 402 0.30 19.71 -4.59
CA PRO A 402 -0.09 20.46 -3.40
C PRO A 402 0.85 21.63 -3.13
N GLY A 403 0.31 22.76 -2.66
CA GLY A 403 1.11 23.98 -2.43
C GLY A 403 2.30 23.77 -1.48
N TYR A 404 2.16 22.84 -0.52
CA TYR A 404 3.25 22.52 0.40
C TYR A 404 4.47 21.93 -0.32
N PHE A 405 4.37 21.33 -1.52
CA PHE A 405 5.51 20.73 -2.24
C PHE A 405 6.68 21.70 -2.48
N ALA A 406 6.40 23.00 -2.58
CA ALA A 406 7.41 24.04 -2.75
C ALA A 406 7.97 24.61 -1.44
N ALA A 407 7.39 24.26 -0.28
CA ALA A 407 7.84 24.76 1.01
C ALA A 407 9.28 24.32 1.31
N THR A 408 10.11 25.26 1.76
CA THR A 408 11.54 25.00 2.05
C THR A 408 11.82 24.81 3.53
N GLU A 409 10.82 25.03 4.39
CA GLU A 409 10.96 24.89 5.84
C GLU A 409 9.66 24.32 6.47
N PRO A 410 9.77 23.59 7.57
CA PRO A 410 8.61 23.18 8.38
C PRO A 410 8.04 24.37 9.17
N LEU A 411 6.72 24.48 9.20
CA LEU A 411 5.98 25.48 9.98
C LEU A 411 5.88 25.09 11.47
N TYR A 412 5.93 23.79 11.75
CA TYR A 412 5.81 23.24 13.09
C TYR A 412 7.10 22.53 13.48
N THR A 413 7.59 22.81 14.69
CA THR A 413 8.70 22.06 15.24
C THR A 413 8.27 20.72 15.75
N ASN A 414 9.14 19.73 15.59
CA ASN A 414 8.86 18.32 15.89
C ASN A 414 10.12 17.63 16.42
N ASP A 415 10.08 16.31 16.59
CA ASP A 415 11.20 15.54 17.15
C ASP A 415 12.44 15.59 16.25
N HIS A 416 12.26 15.79 14.95
CA HIS A 416 13.37 15.86 13.99
C HIS A 416 14.03 17.25 13.97
N THR A 417 13.26 18.32 13.96
CA THR A 417 13.81 19.69 13.90
C THR A 417 14.25 20.22 15.27
N GLY A 418 13.82 19.57 16.35
CA GLY A 418 13.89 20.11 17.70
C GLY A 418 12.95 21.30 17.90
N THR A 419 12.79 21.74 19.15
CA THR A 419 12.00 22.93 19.51
C THR A 419 12.87 24.19 19.36
N ARG A 420 12.30 25.28 18.82
CA ARG A 420 13.00 26.57 18.71
C ARG A 420 12.67 27.48 19.90
N PRO A 421 13.55 28.42 20.28
CA PRO A 421 13.25 29.42 21.30
C PRO A 421 11.94 30.17 21.01
N GLY A 422 11.12 30.38 22.03
CA GLY A 422 9.83 31.08 21.91
C GLY A 422 8.66 30.20 21.51
N GLN A 423 8.89 28.96 21.06
CA GLN A 423 7.82 28.02 20.75
C GLN A 423 7.43 27.18 21.98
N TYR A 424 6.17 26.75 21.98
CA TYR A 424 5.55 25.98 23.07
C TYR A 424 4.50 25.01 22.49
N PRO A 425 3.94 24.09 23.30
CA PRO A 425 3.05 23.04 22.81
C PRO A 425 1.88 23.54 21.95
N TYR A 426 1.63 22.85 20.84
CA TYR A 426 0.51 23.12 19.93
C TYR A 426 -0.85 23.07 20.63
N ILE A 427 -1.02 22.14 21.58
CA ILE A 427 -2.26 22.01 22.37
C ILE A 427 -2.57 23.24 23.25
N LEU A 428 -1.59 24.12 23.46
CA LEU A 428 -1.73 25.38 24.20
C LEU A 428 -1.83 26.60 23.27
N GLY A 429 -1.81 26.41 21.95
CA GLY A 429 -1.83 27.46 20.94
C GLY A 429 -0.47 27.83 20.35
N GLY A 430 0.60 27.09 20.69
CA GLY A 430 1.92 27.25 20.09
C GLY A 430 2.07 26.51 18.76
N THR A 431 3.30 26.34 18.27
CA THR A 431 3.62 25.65 17.00
C THR A 431 4.53 24.43 17.19
N CYS A 432 4.76 23.97 18.42
CA CYS A 432 5.56 22.78 18.67
C CYS A 432 4.69 21.53 18.84
N VAL A 433 4.98 20.51 18.02
CA VAL A 433 4.38 19.17 18.05
C VAL A 433 5.42 18.08 18.36
N ALA A 434 6.53 18.45 19.01
CA ALA A 434 7.49 17.48 19.52
C ALA A 434 6.89 16.63 20.65
N THR A 435 7.31 15.38 20.72
CA THR A 435 6.92 14.43 21.75
C THR A 435 7.40 14.92 23.13
N PRO A 436 6.53 14.97 24.15
CA PRO A 436 6.90 15.40 25.50
C PRO A 436 8.06 14.59 26.10
N SER A 437 9.20 15.26 26.24
CA SER A 437 10.40 14.76 26.88
C SER A 437 10.95 15.80 27.86
N GLN A 438 11.88 15.38 28.72
CA GLN A 438 12.51 16.29 29.67
C GLN A 438 13.24 17.44 28.96
N SER A 439 13.97 17.14 27.88
CA SER A 439 14.68 18.15 27.09
C SER A 439 13.73 19.13 26.39
N VAL A 440 12.59 18.63 25.88
CA VAL A 440 11.56 19.49 25.27
C VAL A 440 10.93 20.43 26.30
N LEU A 441 10.62 19.93 27.51
CA LEU A 441 10.13 20.76 28.60
C LEU A 441 11.14 21.82 29.02
N GLU A 442 12.42 21.45 29.15
CA GLU A 442 13.51 22.39 29.46
C GLU A 442 13.64 23.49 28.40
N MET A 443 13.45 23.17 27.12
CA MET A 443 13.42 24.18 26.05
C MET A 443 12.24 25.14 26.19
N TYR A 444 11.05 24.64 26.54
CA TYR A 444 9.90 25.51 26.82
C TYR A 444 10.16 26.42 28.02
N GLN A 445 10.74 25.88 29.10
CA GLN A 445 11.07 26.62 30.32
C GLN A 445 12.15 27.68 30.08
N ALA A 446 13.17 27.36 29.28
CA ALA A 446 14.16 28.34 28.84
C ALA A 446 13.53 29.46 28.00
N GLY A 447 12.45 29.17 27.28
CA GLY A 447 11.62 30.14 26.56
C GLY A 447 10.64 30.93 27.44
N GLY A 448 10.59 30.69 28.75
CA GLY A 448 9.65 31.34 29.67
C GLY A 448 8.26 30.70 29.75
N TYR A 449 8.07 29.53 29.14
CA TYR A 449 6.80 28.79 29.16
C TYR A 449 6.87 27.61 30.13
N LEU A 450 5.73 27.28 30.77
CA LEU A 450 5.58 26.05 31.57
C LEU A 450 6.61 25.92 32.73
N LEU A 451 7.04 27.05 33.30
CA LEU A 451 8.05 27.12 34.36
C LEU A 451 7.74 26.25 35.58
N ASP A 452 6.46 26.08 35.88
CA ASP A 452 5.99 25.36 37.07
C ASP A 452 5.53 23.94 36.78
N LEU A 453 5.65 23.45 35.54
CA LEU A 453 5.20 22.11 35.16
C LEU A 453 6.36 21.10 35.20
N SER A 454 6.07 19.90 35.68
CA SER A 454 6.88 18.70 35.48
C SER A 454 6.58 18.02 34.14
N LEU A 455 7.46 17.09 33.72
CA LEU A 455 7.24 16.28 32.52
C LEU A 455 5.97 15.44 32.61
N GLU A 456 5.66 14.89 33.79
CA GLU A 456 4.46 14.09 33.98
C GLU A 456 3.20 14.94 33.81
N GLU A 457 3.17 16.14 34.39
CA GLU A 457 2.06 17.07 34.22
C GLU A 457 1.88 17.50 32.76
N LEU A 458 2.97 17.71 32.02
CA LEU A 458 2.92 17.98 30.59
C LEU A 458 2.27 16.80 29.83
N ARG A 459 2.65 15.56 30.14
CA ARG A 459 2.05 14.36 29.54
C ARG A 459 0.57 14.21 29.90
N GLU A 460 0.21 14.52 31.15
CA GLU A 460 -1.19 14.56 31.59
C GLU A 460 -2.03 15.56 30.80
N LEU A 461 -1.46 16.70 30.35
CA LEU A 461 -2.18 17.64 29.49
C LEU A 461 -2.55 17.01 28.14
N TYR A 462 -1.62 16.28 27.50
CA TYR A 462 -1.91 15.56 26.25
C TYR A 462 -2.96 14.47 26.46
N SER A 463 -2.82 13.68 27.53
CA SER A 463 -3.79 12.66 27.90
C SER A 463 -5.19 13.26 28.15
N ALA A 464 -5.27 14.42 28.81
CA ALA A 464 -6.53 15.13 29.07
C ALA A 464 -7.21 15.64 27.78
N GLU A 465 -6.46 15.87 26.70
CA GLU A 465 -6.99 16.20 25.37
C GLU A 465 -7.39 14.96 24.56
N GLY A 466 -7.17 13.77 25.11
CA GLY A 466 -7.36 12.49 24.43
C GLY A 466 -6.30 12.27 23.34
N ILE A 467 -5.10 12.83 23.51
CA ILE A 467 -3.98 12.66 22.58
C ILE A 467 -3.08 11.54 23.09
N THR A 468 -2.84 10.58 22.21
CA THR A 468 -1.87 9.50 22.41
C THR A 468 -0.50 9.94 21.92
N LEU A 469 0.54 9.66 22.70
CA LEU A 469 1.93 9.95 22.34
C LEU A 469 2.51 8.74 21.58
N GLY A 470 3.11 8.97 20.42
CA GLY A 470 3.63 7.94 19.50
C GLY A 470 2.65 7.53 18.39
N SER A 471 3.10 6.60 17.54
CA SER A 471 2.29 5.95 16.50
C SER A 471 2.31 4.41 16.63
N GLY A 472 1.39 3.73 15.96
CA GLY A 472 1.40 2.26 15.83
C GLY A 472 1.06 1.47 17.11
N PRO A 473 1.62 0.26 17.31
CA PRO A 473 1.32 -0.66 18.42
C PRO A 473 2.00 -0.29 19.75
N SER A 474 2.80 0.79 19.80
CA SER A 474 3.23 1.39 21.07
C SER A 474 2.06 2.03 21.83
N VAL A 475 0.92 2.20 21.15
CA VAL A 475 -0.36 2.52 21.74
C VAL A 475 -0.96 1.28 22.43
N PRO A 476 -1.43 1.38 23.70
CA PRO A 476 -2.03 0.28 24.43
C PRO A 476 -3.07 -0.51 23.61
N SER A 477 -3.02 -1.84 23.72
CA SER A 477 -3.77 -2.78 22.88
C SER A 477 -5.30 -2.61 22.96
N ASP A 478 -5.80 -2.04 24.04
CA ASP A 478 -7.21 -1.74 24.29
C ASP A 478 -7.71 -0.53 23.50
N ARG A 479 -6.81 0.35 23.04
CA ARG A 479 -7.12 1.54 22.23
C ARG A 479 -6.75 1.40 20.77
N VAL A 480 -6.29 0.22 20.36
CA VAL A 480 -5.86 -0.06 18.99
C VAL A 480 -6.92 0.38 17.97
N HIS A 481 -8.22 0.34 18.29
CA HIS A 481 -9.35 0.71 17.43
C HIS A 481 -9.51 2.20 17.06
N GLU A 482 -8.80 3.15 17.66
CA GLU A 482 -8.93 4.56 17.28
C GLU A 482 -8.09 4.89 16.04
N VAL A 483 -8.65 5.69 15.15
CA VAL A 483 -7.97 6.24 13.97
C VAL A 483 -6.95 7.29 14.45
N TYR A 484 -5.66 6.97 14.29
CA TYR A 484 -4.55 7.81 14.77
C TYR A 484 -4.04 8.74 13.67
N ARG A 485 -4.87 9.72 13.27
CA ARG A 485 -4.36 10.87 12.51
C ARG A 485 -3.48 11.73 13.40
N HIS A 486 -2.54 12.44 12.80
CA HIS A 486 -1.70 13.41 13.50
C HIS A 486 -2.56 14.56 14.08
N VAL A 487 -2.17 15.13 15.23
CA VAL A 487 -2.92 16.21 15.91
C VAL A 487 -3.12 17.46 15.04
N LEU A 488 -2.17 17.76 14.16
CA LEU A 488 -2.27 18.88 13.22
C LEU A 488 -3.43 18.68 12.23
N GLU A 489 -3.77 17.43 11.93
CA GLU A 489 -4.79 17.05 10.95
C GLU A 489 -6.15 16.76 11.61
N GLY A 490 -6.35 17.29 12.82
CA GLY A 490 -7.54 17.08 13.64
C GLY A 490 -7.59 15.71 14.33
N GLY A 491 -6.51 14.94 14.27
CA GLY A 491 -6.41 13.62 14.87
C GLY A 491 -6.18 13.60 16.37
N ARG A 492 -5.70 12.45 16.85
CA ARG A 492 -5.46 12.17 18.29
C ARG A 492 -4.09 11.55 18.55
N ALA A 493 -3.21 11.50 17.56
CA ALA A 493 -1.85 11.01 17.74
C ALA A 493 -0.84 12.14 17.62
N LEU A 494 0.07 12.21 18.58
CA LEU A 494 1.25 13.06 18.51
C LEU A 494 2.46 12.18 18.21
N TYR A 495 2.94 12.25 16.98
CA TYR A 495 4.13 11.56 16.52
C TYR A 495 4.78 12.40 15.43
N THR A 496 6.09 12.27 15.24
CA THR A 496 6.77 12.88 14.10
C THR A 496 6.80 11.85 12.97
N PRO A 497 6.11 12.06 11.83
CA PRO A 497 6.28 11.19 10.67
C PRO A 497 7.76 11.11 10.27
N ALA A 498 8.18 10.01 9.66
CA ALA A 498 9.55 9.85 9.19
C ALA A 498 9.99 11.07 8.39
N PRO A 499 11.10 11.72 8.77
CA PRO A 499 11.64 12.86 8.04
C PRO A 499 11.80 12.56 6.56
N TYR A 500 11.77 13.61 5.75
CA TYR A 500 12.00 13.52 4.31
C TYR A 500 10.97 12.71 3.51
N THR A 501 9.85 12.33 4.12
CA THR A 501 8.70 11.72 3.44
C THR A 501 7.69 12.76 2.95
N VAL A 502 6.83 12.36 2.01
CA VAL A 502 5.72 13.22 1.55
C VAL A 502 4.72 13.46 2.69
N GLY A 503 4.44 12.45 3.52
CA GLY A 503 3.60 12.59 4.71
C GLY A 503 4.17 13.56 5.74
N TYR A 504 5.47 13.50 6.04
CA TYR A 504 6.13 14.50 6.90
C TYR A 504 5.91 15.91 6.36
N LYS A 505 6.16 16.13 5.08
CA LYS A 505 6.03 17.44 4.47
C LYS A 505 4.59 17.95 4.45
N ARG A 506 3.63 17.07 4.14
CA ARG A 506 2.19 17.36 4.21
C ARG A 506 1.79 17.82 5.60
N VAL A 507 2.21 17.12 6.64
CA VAL A 507 1.86 17.41 8.03
C VAL A 507 2.58 18.67 8.54
N MET A 508 3.89 18.80 8.29
CA MET A 508 4.73 19.82 8.94
C MET A 508 4.86 21.13 8.16
N CYS A 509 4.59 21.13 6.85
CA CYS A 509 4.72 22.33 6.00
C CYS A 509 3.37 22.90 5.52
N THR A 510 2.24 22.30 5.92
CA THR A 510 0.90 22.84 5.65
C THR A 510 0.43 23.68 6.83
N PRO A 511 -0.09 24.90 6.63
CA PRO A 511 -0.71 25.66 7.71
C PRO A 511 -1.94 24.93 8.26
N HIS A 512 -2.03 24.77 9.58
CA HIS A 512 -3.15 24.16 10.28
C HIS A 512 -3.85 25.15 11.19
N ALA A 513 -5.16 24.97 11.39
CA ALA A 513 -5.95 25.81 12.28
C ALA A 513 -5.49 25.61 13.74
N PRO A 514 -5.37 26.67 14.56
CA PRO A 514 -4.93 26.55 15.95
C PRO A 514 -5.72 25.51 16.75
N TRP A 515 -5.03 24.81 17.66
CA TRP A 515 -5.69 23.84 18.52
C TRP A 515 -6.81 24.49 19.34
N LYS A 516 -7.93 23.78 19.48
CA LYS A 516 -9.06 24.17 20.33
C LYS A 516 -9.08 23.28 21.57
N PRO A 517 -8.61 23.77 22.74
CA PRO A 517 -8.56 22.99 23.98
C PRO A 517 -9.91 22.37 24.35
N ARG A 518 -9.92 21.04 24.51
CA ARG A 518 -11.11 20.26 24.87
C ARG A 518 -11.26 20.21 26.39
N SER A 519 -10.17 20.00 27.11
CA SER A 519 -10.14 19.94 28.58
C SER A 519 -10.12 21.34 29.21
N GLU A 520 -10.69 21.44 30.42
CA GLU A 520 -10.64 22.68 31.21
C GLU A 520 -9.22 23.05 31.61
N ARG A 521 -8.39 22.05 31.98
CA ARG A 521 -7.00 22.24 32.39
C ARG A 521 -6.16 22.88 31.28
N VAL A 522 -6.22 22.36 30.06
CA VAL A 522 -5.48 22.92 28.91
C VAL A 522 -6.02 24.28 28.52
N ARG A 523 -7.33 24.50 28.57
CA ARG A 523 -7.95 25.82 28.30
C ARG A 523 -7.45 26.90 29.27
N ALA A 524 -7.48 26.60 30.57
CA ALA A 524 -7.03 27.52 31.62
C ALA A 524 -5.54 27.84 31.50
N LEU A 525 -4.70 26.83 31.21
CA LEU A 525 -3.27 27.02 31.02
C LEU A 525 -2.96 27.84 29.76
N ALA A 526 -3.62 27.54 28.64
CA ALA A 526 -3.46 28.31 27.40
C ALA A 526 -3.86 29.79 27.59
N GLU A 527 -4.93 30.05 28.34
CA GLU A 527 -5.34 31.42 28.68
C GLU A 527 -4.34 32.12 29.61
N SER A 528 -3.77 31.39 30.58
CA SER A 528 -2.70 31.91 31.44
C SER A 528 -1.47 32.35 30.62
N ILE A 529 -1.01 31.49 29.70
CA ILE A 529 0.12 31.78 28.81
C ILE A 529 -0.17 33.02 27.95
N ARG A 530 -1.36 33.10 27.33
CA ARG A 530 -1.76 34.26 26.53
C ARG A 530 -1.77 35.55 27.35
N ARG A 531 -2.29 35.53 28.58
CA ARG A 531 -2.31 36.73 29.46
C ARG A 531 -0.91 37.15 29.88
N ALA A 532 -0.03 36.21 30.21
CA ALA A 532 1.36 36.48 30.57
C ALA A 532 2.12 37.16 29.41
N HIS A 533 1.89 36.72 28.17
CA HIS A 533 2.56 37.27 26.99
C HIS A 533 1.93 38.58 26.49
N ALA A 534 0.62 38.75 26.60
CA ALA A 534 -0.03 40.02 26.27
C ALA A 534 0.51 41.19 27.14
N GLY A 535 0.92 40.91 28.38
CA GLY A 535 1.49 41.90 29.29
C GLY A 535 2.98 42.21 29.07
N SER A 536 3.73 41.34 28.39
CA SER A 536 5.19 41.50 28.24
C SER A 536 5.61 42.45 27.11
N GLY A 537 4.66 42.95 26.30
CA GLY A 537 4.94 43.82 25.15
C GLY A 537 5.69 43.11 24.02
N LEU A 538 5.94 41.81 24.14
CA LEU A 538 6.40 40.93 23.08
C LEU A 538 5.19 40.61 22.18
N GLN A 539 4.76 41.58 21.38
CA GLN A 539 3.96 41.27 20.19
C GLN A 539 4.87 40.50 19.24
N GLY A 540 4.93 39.18 19.41
CA GLY A 540 5.41 38.31 18.36
C GLY A 540 4.47 38.45 17.17
N ASP A 541 5.03 38.63 15.97
CA ASP A 541 4.28 38.59 14.72
C ASP A 541 3.38 37.35 14.76
N GLU A 542 2.05 37.54 14.67
CA GLU A 542 1.13 36.42 14.52
C GLU A 542 1.55 35.63 13.26
N PRO A 543 1.75 34.30 13.37
CA PRO A 543 2.19 33.47 12.25
C PRO A 543 1.16 33.37 11.12
#